data_AF-A0A928RYA6-F1
#
_entry.id   AF-A0A928RYA6-F1
#
_cell.length_a   1.000
_cell.length_b   1.000
_cell.length_c   1.000
_cell.angle_alpha   90.00
_cell.angle_beta   90.00
_cell.angle_gamma   90.00
#
_symmetry.space_group_name_H-M   'P 1'
#
loop_
_entity.id
_entity.type
_entity.pdbx_description
1 polymer ?
#
loop_
_entity_poly.entity_id
_entity_poly.type
_entity_poly.pdbx_seq_one_letter_code
_entity_poly.pdbx_strand_id
1 'polypeptide(L)'
;MRKAAYFMFFAIAAPSVAFAYPNGTPMYLTDTGPFCASCHSAMKAEYMPEAPPDFAKSEVPEAKHYALVRAKLPPSPYIELTDEEKEEVIRVARLIDSRSSVTISAPESVRAGAETVVEVKARGGNGPAIGIMLVDRALRFQSRPVSSSGWQVLGEPEVRGQDGKPQRSWFEKRSEGLPANLNYAAVEGQDFNLERDILPGGTVTYRLRAPLAPGVYTMSAAFLYGTENTDKAGFFQRPSGRILFSEEIRVRVE
;
A
#
# COMPACT_ATOMS: atom_id res chain seq x y z
N MET A 1 28.63 -32.80 49.68
CA MET A 1 28.25 -31.45 49.18
C MET A 1 28.63 -31.34 47.71
N ARG A 2 27.68 -31.53 46.79
CA ARG A 2 27.86 -31.23 45.35
C ARG A 2 26.90 -30.07 45.04
N LYS A 3 27.44 -28.90 44.71
CA LYS A 3 26.65 -27.74 44.28
C LYS A 3 26.42 -27.86 42.77
N ALA A 4 25.19 -28.09 42.35
CA ALA A 4 24.78 -27.99 40.95
C ALA A 4 24.64 -26.50 40.60
N ALA A 5 25.47 -26.03 39.66
CA ALA A 5 25.30 -24.70 39.08
C ALA A 5 24.19 -24.79 38.01
N TYR A 6 23.05 -24.18 38.29
CA TYR A 6 22.02 -23.95 37.27
C TYR A 6 22.47 -22.79 36.39
N PHE A 7 22.92 -23.10 35.17
CA PHE A 7 23.01 -22.10 34.10
C PHE A 7 21.58 -21.77 33.66
N MET A 8 21.09 -20.61 34.07
CA MET A 8 19.83 -20.06 33.57
C MET A 8 20.09 -19.54 32.15
N PHE A 9 19.68 -20.33 31.15
CA PHE A 9 19.69 -19.91 29.74
C PHE A 9 18.62 -18.82 29.59
N PHE A 10 19.02 -17.56 29.58
CA PHE A 10 18.17 -16.48 29.07
C PHE A 10 18.03 -16.70 27.57
N ALA A 11 16.94 -17.34 27.15
CA ALA A 11 16.49 -17.24 25.77
C ALA A 11 16.15 -15.77 25.52
N ILE A 12 17.08 -15.04 24.91
CA ILE A 12 16.78 -13.76 24.29
C ILE A 12 15.84 -14.10 23.15
N ALA A 13 14.53 -14.01 23.40
CA ALA A 13 13.54 -13.92 22.35
C ALA A 13 13.79 -12.58 21.65
N ALA A 14 14.71 -12.57 20.69
CA ALA A 14 14.88 -11.45 19.80
C ALA A 14 13.51 -11.23 19.14
N PRO A 15 12.86 -10.06 19.31
CA PRO A 15 11.60 -9.82 18.66
C PRO A 15 11.83 -9.98 17.16
N SER A 16 11.06 -10.86 16.52
CA SER A 16 10.99 -10.92 15.07
C SER A 16 10.48 -9.56 14.61
N VAL A 17 11.39 -8.71 14.13
CA VAL A 17 11.02 -7.40 13.60
C VAL A 17 10.25 -7.64 12.31
N ALA A 18 8.95 -7.39 12.33
CA ALA A 18 8.13 -7.41 11.13
C ALA A 18 8.46 -6.15 10.32
N PHE A 19 9.12 -6.32 9.18
CA PHE A 19 9.41 -5.24 8.25
C PHE A 19 8.18 -4.95 7.39
N ALA A 20 7.57 -3.77 7.55
CA ALA A 20 6.51 -3.32 6.66
C ALA A 20 7.13 -2.61 5.45
N TYR A 21 6.80 -3.09 4.26
CA TYR A 21 7.28 -2.49 3.02
C TYR A 21 6.31 -1.38 2.58
N PRO A 22 6.81 -0.16 2.30
CA PRO A 22 5.98 1.01 1.96
C PRO A 22 5.09 0.78 0.73
N ASN A 23 5.48 -0.15 -0.14
CA ASN A 23 4.88 -0.40 -1.43
C ASN A 23 4.04 -1.68 -1.43
N GLY A 24 3.72 -2.24 -0.25
CA GLY A 24 3.07 -3.54 -0.10
C GLY A 24 4.07 -4.69 -0.11
N THR A 25 3.59 -5.93 -0.19
CA THR A 25 4.40 -7.13 0.07
C THR A 25 5.26 -7.55 -1.13
N PRO A 26 6.60 -7.37 -1.10
CA PRO A 26 7.45 -7.70 -2.24
C PRO A 26 7.55 -9.22 -2.51
N MET A 27 7.32 -10.02 -1.45
CA MET A 27 7.50 -11.48 -1.45
C MET A 27 6.22 -12.25 -1.10
N TYR A 28 5.17 -11.59 -0.58
CA TYR A 28 3.89 -12.25 -0.33
C TYR A 28 2.98 -12.00 -1.51
N LEU A 29 2.67 -13.06 -2.24
CA LEU A 29 1.76 -13.03 -3.37
C LEU A 29 0.45 -13.64 -2.91
N THR A 30 -0.47 -12.80 -2.47
CA THR A 30 -1.79 -13.17 -1.98
C THR A 30 -2.71 -11.95 -2.08
N ASP A 31 -4.00 -12.16 -1.89
CA ASP A 31 -4.90 -11.06 -1.61
C ASP A 31 -4.43 -10.28 -0.37
N THR A 32 -4.61 -8.97 -0.40
CA THR A 32 -4.23 -8.09 0.69
C THR A 32 -5.25 -6.98 0.87
N GLY A 33 -5.23 -6.35 2.04
CA GLY A 33 -6.03 -5.17 2.35
C GLY A 33 -5.16 -4.03 2.86
N PRO A 34 -5.67 -2.80 2.85
CA PRO A 34 -4.95 -1.63 3.34
C PRO A 34 -4.88 -1.57 4.87
N PHE A 35 -5.52 -2.49 5.59
CA PHE A 35 -5.47 -2.59 7.05
C PHE A 35 -4.16 -3.20 7.58
N CYS A 36 -3.41 -3.91 6.74
CA CYS A 36 -2.24 -4.72 7.15
C CYS A 36 -1.02 -3.89 7.60
N ALA A 37 -1.04 -2.57 7.43
CA ALA A 37 0.17 -1.76 7.48
C ALA A 37 0.02 -0.59 8.47
N SER A 38 0.12 -0.90 9.76
CA SER A 38 0.25 0.11 10.83
C SER A 38 1.46 1.03 10.61
N CYS A 39 2.40 0.67 9.74
CA CYS A 39 3.54 1.49 9.35
C CYS A 39 3.23 2.55 8.28
N HIS A 40 2.09 2.45 7.58
CA HIS A 40 1.71 3.43 6.56
C HIS A 40 0.85 4.50 7.16
N SER A 41 1.03 5.75 6.75
CA SER A 41 0.10 6.83 7.07
C SER A 41 -1.07 6.83 6.08
N ALA A 42 -2.29 7.03 6.56
CA ALA A 42 -3.46 7.26 5.72
C ALA A 42 -3.40 8.69 5.18
N MET A 43 -3.53 8.91 3.88
CA MET A 43 -3.45 10.27 3.32
C MET A 43 -4.56 11.21 3.83
N LYS A 44 -5.63 10.64 4.38
CA LYS A 44 -6.82 11.34 4.86
C LYS A 44 -7.36 10.63 6.10
N ALA A 45 -7.78 11.39 7.11
CA ALA A 45 -8.43 10.84 8.29
C ALA A 45 -9.82 10.27 7.94
N GLU A 46 -10.43 10.81 6.88
CA GLU A 46 -11.73 10.43 6.31
C GLU A 46 -11.76 8.99 5.78
N TYR A 47 -10.62 8.33 5.63
CA TYR A 47 -10.54 6.90 5.31
C TYR A 47 -10.84 5.99 6.50
N MET A 48 -11.03 6.54 7.70
CA MET A 48 -11.29 5.81 8.94
C MET A 48 -12.52 6.38 9.68
N PRO A 49 -13.69 6.54 9.04
CA PRO A 49 -14.89 7.11 9.68
C PRO A 49 -15.37 6.30 10.89
N GLU A 50 -15.02 5.01 10.95
CA GLU A 50 -15.31 4.10 12.05
C GLU A 50 -14.47 4.35 13.30
N ALA A 51 -13.33 5.01 13.16
CA ALA A 51 -12.37 5.17 14.24
C ALA A 51 -12.66 6.44 15.06
N PRO A 52 -12.26 6.47 16.35
CA PRO A 52 -12.29 7.70 17.12
C PRO A 52 -11.55 8.83 16.38
N PRO A 53 -12.08 10.07 16.33
CA PRO A 53 -11.49 11.15 15.54
C PRO A 53 -10.01 11.41 15.83
N ASP A 54 -9.60 11.34 17.09
CA ASP A 54 -8.20 11.55 17.48
C ASP A 54 -7.29 10.41 17.02
N PHE A 55 -7.80 9.17 17.01
CA PHE A 55 -7.08 8.04 16.44
C PHE A 55 -6.92 8.20 14.93
N ALA A 56 -7.99 8.53 14.21
CA ALA A 56 -7.93 8.77 12.76
C ALA A 56 -6.95 9.89 12.40
N LYS A 57 -6.93 11.00 13.17
CA LYS A 57 -5.95 12.08 13.02
C LYS A 57 -4.53 11.63 13.35
N SER A 58 -4.33 10.70 14.28
CA SER A 58 -3.00 10.16 14.60
C SER A 58 -2.43 9.25 13.50
N GLU A 59 -3.27 8.80 12.57
CA GLU A 59 -2.89 7.88 11.49
C GLU A 59 -2.49 8.59 10.18
N VAL A 60 -2.59 9.92 10.09
CA VAL A 60 -2.19 10.71 8.91
C VAL A 60 -0.71 11.16 8.96
N PRO A 61 -0.08 11.54 7.82
CA PRO A 61 1.35 11.81 7.77
C PRO A 61 1.83 12.84 8.78
N GLU A 62 1.04 13.89 9.02
CA GLU A 62 1.37 14.99 9.92
C GLU A 62 1.61 14.53 11.36
N ALA A 63 0.69 13.74 11.90
CA ALA A 63 0.71 13.29 13.28
C ALA A 63 1.50 12.00 13.48
N LYS A 64 1.72 11.23 12.41
CA LYS A 64 2.41 9.95 12.44
C LYS A 64 3.85 10.06 11.99
N HIS A 65 4.04 10.19 10.69
CA HIS A 65 5.34 10.18 10.07
C HIS A 65 6.16 11.43 10.42
N TYR A 66 5.63 12.62 10.15
CA TYR A 66 6.37 13.86 10.36
C TYR A 66 6.62 14.11 11.86
N ALA A 67 5.73 13.64 12.73
CA ALA A 67 5.97 13.63 14.18
C ALA A 67 7.14 12.71 14.54
N LEU A 68 7.24 11.51 13.94
CA LEU A 68 8.37 10.59 14.15
C LEU A 68 9.69 11.20 13.65
N VAL A 69 9.68 11.88 12.50
CA VAL A 69 10.86 12.60 11.97
C VAL A 69 11.34 13.69 12.94
N ARG A 70 10.41 14.44 13.55
CA ARG A 70 10.73 15.50 14.52
C ARG A 70 11.10 14.99 15.91
N ALA A 71 10.80 13.73 16.23
CA ALA A 71 11.04 13.19 17.56
C ALA A 71 12.54 13.22 17.90
N LYS A 72 12.87 13.68 19.10
CA LYS A 72 14.25 13.86 19.59
C LYS A 72 14.71 12.73 20.53
N LEU A 73 13.90 11.69 20.69
CA LEU A 73 14.17 10.55 21.59
C LEU A 73 13.91 9.21 20.88
N PRO A 74 14.59 8.13 21.32
CA PRO A 74 14.31 6.77 20.85
C PRO A 74 12.83 6.40 21.00
N PRO A 75 12.27 5.59 20.09
CA PRO A 75 12.93 4.85 19.02
C PRO A 75 13.00 5.57 17.66
N SER A 76 13.01 6.91 17.61
CA SER A 76 13.06 7.60 16.31
C SER A 76 14.34 7.28 15.53
N PRO A 77 14.25 6.87 14.25
CA PRO A 77 15.41 6.61 13.42
C PRO A 77 16.09 7.90 12.91
N TYR A 78 15.52 9.07 13.22
CA TYR A 78 15.97 10.38 12.74
C TYR A 78 16.72 11.18 13.82
N ILE A 79 17.05 10.58 14.96
CA ILE A 79 17.67 11.29 16.10
C ILE A 79 18.98 11.97 15.71
N GLU A 80 19.78 11.31 14.87
CA GLU A 80 21.08 11.80 14.40
C GLU A 80 20.98 12.93 13.37
N LEU A 81 19.80 13.19 12.81
CA LEU A 81 19.59 14.27 11.84
C LEU A 81 19.47 15.63 12.55
N THR A 82 20.03 16.67 11.92
CA THR A 82 19.81 18.06 12.36
C THR A 82 18.35 18.48 12.16
N ASP A 83 17.94 19.59 12.79
CA ASP A 83 16.58 20.11 12.62
C ASP A 83 16.34 20.53 11.15
N GLU A 84 17.36 21.04 10.44
CA GLU A 84 17.28 21.35 9.00
C GLU A 84 17.12 20.10 8.13
N GLU A 85 17.88 19.03 8.42
CA GLU A 85 17.77 17.76 7.70
C GLU A 85 16.41 17.11 7.88
N LYS A 86 15.84 17.19 9.09
CA LYS A 86 14.49 16.71 9.41
C LYS A 86 13.42 17.46 8.61
N GLU A 87 13.49 18.79 8.57
CA GLU A 87 12.54 19.58 7.79
C GLU A 87 12.70 19.35 6.28
N GLU A 88 13.91 19.08 5.79
CA GLU A 88 14.11 18.68 4.39
C GLU A 88 13.46 17.32 4.07
N VAL A 89 13.59 16.33 4.95
CA VAL A 89 12.88 15.04 4.81
C VAL A 89 11.36 15.26 4.70
N ILE A 90 10.79 16.07 5.61
CA ILE A 90 9.36 16.37 5.63
C ILE A 90 8.93 17.13 4.37
N ARG A 91 9.73 18.10 3.91
CA ARG A 91 9.47 18.88 2.70
C ARG A 91 9.42 17.98 1.47
N VAL A 92 10.40 17.08 1.31
CA VAL A 92 10.43 16.12 0.19
C VAL A 92 9.24 15.18 0.26
N ALA A 93 8.92 14.65 1.44
CA ALA A 93 7.77 13.76 1.61
C ALA A 93 6.45 14.45 1.24
N ARG A 94 6.23 15.69 1.69
CA ARG A 94 5.06 16.50 1.29
C ARG A 94 4.99 16.72 -0.22
N LEU A 95 6.13 16.97 -0.86
CA LEU A 95 6.17 17.18 -2.30
C LEU A 95 5.80 15.90 -3.06
N ILE A 96 6.26 14.73 -2.61
CA ILE A 96 5.83 13.44 -3.16
C ILE A 96 4.33 13.23 -2.93
N ASP A 97 3.86 13.44 -1.70
CA ASP A 97 2.46 13.25 -1.31
C ASP A 97 1.52 14.13 -2.19
N SER A 98 1.87 15.40 -2.41
CA SER A 98 1.11 16.33 -3.26
C SER A 98 1.10 16.01 -4.75
N ARG A 99 2.06 15.21 -5.24
CA ARG A 99 2.14 14.76 -6.63
C ARG A 99 1.63 13.33 -6.83
N SER A 100 1.21 12.69 -5.75
CA SER A 100 0.72 11.30 -5.77
C SER A 100 -0.77 11.26 -6.05
N SER A 101 -1.19 10.36 -6.93
CA SER A 101 -2.58 10.20 -7.35
C SER A 101 -2.90 8.74 -7.68
N VAL A 102 -4.18 8.41 -7.56
CA VAL A 102 -4.73 7.13 -8.01
C VAL A 102 -6.15 7.37 -8.54
N THR A 103 -6.48 6.76 -9.67
CA THR A 103 -7.81 6.81 -10.29
C THR A 103 -8.27 5.40 -10.64
N ILE A 104 -9.59 5.22 -10.69
CA ILE A 104 -10.24 3.96 -11.04
C ILE A 104 -11.27 4.20 -12.16
N SER A 105 -11.33 3.29 -13.12
CA SER A 105 -12.29 3.31 -14.22
C SER A 105 -12.95 1.95 -14.37
N ALA A 106 -14.28 1.96 -14.46
CA ALA A 106 -15.13 0.78 -14.63
C ALA A 106 -16.40 1.21 -15.39
N PRO A 107 -17.15 0.28 -16.01
CA PRO A 107 -18.46 0.64 -16.54
C PRO A 107 -19.44 1.01 -15.43
N GLU A 108 -20.39 1.88 -15.75
CA GLU A 108 -21.46 2.27 -14.82
C GLU A 108 -22.44 1.13 -14.53
N SER A 109 -22.64 0.22 -15.49
CA SER A 109 -23.47 -0.97 -15.33
C SER A 109 -22.90 -2.20 -16.04
N VAL A 110 -23.25 -3.37 -15.52
CA VAL A 110 -22.87 -4.69 -16.07
C VAL A 110 -24.00 -5.68 -15.82
N ARG A 111 -24.20 -6.63 -16.72
CA ARG A 111 -25.16 -7.73 -16.48
C ARG A 111 -24.63 -8.68 -15.40
N ALA A 112 -25.52 -9.24 -14.60
CA ALA A 112 -25.20 -10.25 -13.60
C ALA A 112 -24.41 -11.41 -14.22
N GLY A 113 -23.29 -11.78 -13.58
CA GLY A 113 -22.40 -12.84 -14.06
C GLY A 113 -21.61 -12.54 -15.35
N ALA A 114 -21.78 -11.36 -15.97
CA ALA A 114 -21.01 -10.99 -17.15
C ALA A 114 -19.58 -10.57 -16.79
N GLU A 115 -18.68 -10.71 -17.75
CA GLU A 115 -17.29 -10.24 -17.60
C GLU A 115 -17.19 -8.75 -17.92
N THR A 116 -16.31 -8.07 -17.21
CA THR A 116 -15.98 -6.65 -17.40
C THR A 116 -14.52 -6.38 -17.07
N VAL A 117 -14.07 -5.17 -17.32
CA VAL A 117 -12.71 -4.70 -17.04
C VAL A 117 -12.77 -3.48 -16.12
N VAL A 118 -11.89 -3.47 -15.13
CA VAL A 118 -11.65 -2.34 -14.25
C VAL A 118 -10.18 -1.95 -14.34
N GLU A 119 -9.91 -0.70 -14.66
CA GLU A 119 -8.57 -0.16 -14.80
C GLU A 119 -8.25 0.75 -13.62
N VAL A 120 -7.08 0.56 -13.01
CA VAL A 120 -6.55 1.44 -11.97
C VAL A 120 -5.25 2.06 -12.47
N LYS A 121 -5.14 3.39 -12.41
CA LYS A 121 -3.92 4.13 -12.72
C LYS A 121 -3.41 4.79 -11.46
N ALA A 122 -2.13 4.61 -11.16
CA ALA A 122 -1.49 5.27 -10.02
C ALA A 122 -0.17 5.91 -10.43
N ARG A 123 0.18 7.01 -9.76
CA ARG A 123 1.45 7.71 -9.89
C ARG A 123 1.82 8.29 -8.54
N GLY A 124 3.07 8.17 -8.13
CA GLY A 124 3.54 8.73 -6.86
C GLY A 124 4.59 7.88 -6.18
N GLY A 125 5.09 8.39 -5.07
CA GLY A 125 6.14 7.74 -4.30
C GLY A 125 7.56 7.99 -4.78
N ASN A 126 8.49 7.25 -4.19
CA ASN A 126 9.94 7.43 -4.38
C ASN A 126 10.68 6.22 -4.94
N GLY A 127 9.94 5.21 -5.43
CA GLY A 127 10.47 4.00 -6.05
C GLY A 127 11.09 3.01 -5.04
N PRO A 128 11.63 1.87 -5.51
CA PRO A 128 11.63 1.37 -6.88
C PRO A 128 10.37 0.55 -7.23
N ALA A 129 9.35 0.55 -6.38
CA ALA A 129 8.10 -0.15 -6.62
C ALA A 129 6.93 0.65 -6.07
N ILE A 130 5.71 0.30 -6.51
CA ILE A 130 4.46 0.75 -5.90
C ILE A 130 3.48 -0.41 -5.81
N GLY A 131 2.49 -0.31 -4.91
CA GLY A 131 1.47 -1.33 -4.71
C GLY A 131 0.08 -0.81 -5.06
N ILE A 132 -0.72 -1.61 -5.77
CA ILE A 132 -2.09 -1.27 -6.15
C ILE A 132 -3.01 -2.41 -5.74
N MET A 133 -4.09 -2.08 -5.03
CA MET A 133 -5.14 -3.01 -4.63
C MET A 133 -6.49 -2.59 -5.19
N LEU A 134 -7.29 -3.55 -5.63
CA LEU A 134 -8.70 -3.39 -5.90
C LEU A 134 -9.52 -3.86 -4.69
N VAL A 135 -10.31 -2.95 -4.12
CA VAL A 135 -11.04 -3.17 -2.86
C VAL A 135 -12.50 -2.79 -3.00
N ASP A 136 -13.33 -3.22 -2.06
CA ASP A 136 -14.76 -2.91 -2.05
C ASP A 136 -15.06 -1.44 -1.70
N ARG A 137 -14.23 -0.82 -0.85
CA ARG A 137 -14.44 0.54 -0.31
C ARG A 137 -13.15 1.30 -0.03
N ALA A 138 -13.24 2.62 0.03
CA ALA A 138 -12.14 3.52 0.40
C ALA A 138 -11.99 3.64 1.94
N LEU A 139 -11.94 2.50 2.62
CA LEU A 139 -11.89 2.42 4.09
C LEU A 139 -10.63 1.71 4.55
N ARG A 140 -9.78 2.38 5.33
CA ARG A 140 -8.47 1.85 5.71
C ARG A 140 -8.56 0.58 6.56
N PHE A 141 -9.41 0.55 7.59
CA PHE A 141 -9.48 -0.61 8.49
C PHE A 141 -10.66 -1.55 8.21
N GLN A 142 -11.55 -1.20 7.28
CA GLN A 142 -12.73 -2.01 6.95
C GLN A 142 -12.84 -2.44 5.50
N SER A 143 -11.97 -1.97 4.60
CA SER A 143 -11.99 -2.45 3.23
C SER A 143 -11.50 -3.89 3.15
N ARG A 144 -12.06 -4.59 2.16
CA ARG A 144 -11.76 -5.97 1.85
C ARG A 144 -11.38 -6.08 0.37
N PRO A 145 -10.70 -7.16 -0.05
CA PRO A 145 -10.55 -7.47 -1.46
C PRO A 145 -11.89 -7.39 -2.16
N VAL A 146 -11.94 -6.85 -3.38
CA VAL A 146 -13.20 -6.63 -4.10
C VAL A 146 -14.05 -7.89 -4.25
N SER A 147 -13.40 -9.05 -4.24
CA SER A 147 -14.08 -10.35 -4.27
C SER A 147 -14.95 -10.65 -3.06
N SER A 148 -14.73 -9.97 -1.94
CA SER A 148 -15.58 -10.05 -0.75
C SER A 148 -16.97 -9.43 -0.97
N SER A 149 -17.15 -8.66 -2.04
CA SER A 149 -18.43 -8.09 -2.47
C SER A 149 -19.07 -8.86 -3.63
N GLY A 150 -18.59 -10.07 -3.92
CA GLY A 150 -19.18 -10.96 -4.94
C GLY A 150 -18.59 -10.84 -6.34
N TRP A 151 -17.68 -9.88 -6.57
CA TRP A 151 -16.91 -9.80 -7.81
C TRP A 151 -15.91 -10.95 -7.90
N GLN A 152 -15.68 -11.53 -9.07
CA GLN A 152 -14.62 -12.51 -9.25
C GLN A 152 -13.47 -11.89 -10.04
N VAL A 153 -12.25 -11.84 -9.50
CA VAL A 153 -11.07 -11.53 -10.32
C VAL A 153 -10.80 -12.72 -11.24
N LEU A 154 -10.69 -12.47 -12.55
CA LEU A 154 -10.55 -13.49 -13.58
C LEU A 154 -9.10 -13.60 -14.05
N GLY A 155 -8.34 -14.45 -13.37
CA GLY A 155 -6.94 -14.72 -13.67
C GLY A 155 -6.01 -13.59 -13.23
N GLU A 156 -4.79 -13.60 -13.76
CA GLU A 156 -3.74 -12.63 -13.45
C GLU A 156 -4.12 -11.22 -13.93
N PRO A 157 -4.14 -10.19 -13.04
CA PRO A 157 -4.25 -8.80 -13.46
C PRO A 157 -3.14 -8.38 -14.42
N GLU A 158 -3.47 -7.61 -15.44
CA GLU A 158 -2.46 -7.08 -16.36
C GLU A 158 -1.80 -5.86 -15.74
N VAL A 159 -0.48 -5.88 -15.63
CA VAL A 159 0.29 -4.79 -15.03
C VAL A 159 1.14 -4.11 -16.09
N ARG A 160 1.10 -2.77 -16.14
CA ARG A 160 2.00 -1.95 -16.97
C ARG A 160 2.79 -0.98 -16.09
N GLY A 161 4.10 -0.92 -16.32
CA GLY A 161 5.01 -0.03 -15.59
C GLY A 161 4.90 1.43 -16.04
N GLN A 162 5.76 2.27 -15.44
CA GLN A 162 5.90 3.70 -15.75
C GLN A 162 6.22 3.96 -17.22
N ASP A 163 6.90 3.02 -17.88
CA ASP A 163 7.24 3.07 -19.30
C ASP A 163 6.12 2.55 -20.23
N GLY A 164 4.96 2.18 -19.66
CA GLY A 164 3.79 1.64 -20.35
C GLY A 164 3.95 0.18 -20.79
N LYS A 165 5.09 -0.46 -20.54
CA LYS A 165 5.33 -1.85 -20.96
C LYS A 165 4.65 -2.82 -19.99
N PRO A 166 4.12 -3.95 -20.50
CA PRO A 166 3.63 -5.03 -19.66
C PRO A 166 4.74 -5.55 -18.76
N GLN A 167 4.41 -5.85 -17.51
CA GLN A 167 5.30 -6.51 -16.56
C GLN A 167 4.63 -7.72 -15.93
N ARG A 168 5.42 -8.75 -15.66
CA ARG A 168 4.99 -9.99 -15.03
C ARG A 168 5.87 -10.44 -13.86
N SER A 169 6.99 -9.75 -13.65
CA SER A 169 8.05 -10.15 -12.71
C SER A 169 7.55 -10.37 -11.29
N TRP A 170 6.59 -9.56 -10.83
CA TRP A 170 5.99 -9.75 -9.52
C TRP A 170 5.19 -11.05 -9.47
N PHE A 171 4.29 -11.32 -10.43
CA PHE A 171 3.47 -12.53 -10.47
C PHE A 171 4.28 -13.82 -10.72
N GLU A 172 5.42 -13.73 -11.42
CA GLU A 172 6.34 -14.86 -11.64
C GLU A 172 6.92 -15.44 -10.34
N LYS A 173 6.86 -14.69 -9.23
CA LYS A 173 7.26 -15.18 -7.91
C LYS A 173 6.20 -16.07 -7.25
N ARG A 174 5.01 -16.21 -7.86
CA ARG A 174 3.94 -17.07 -7.32
C ARG A 174 4.31 -18.53 -7.50
N SER A 175 4.10 -19.35 -6.47
CA SER A 175 4.32 -20.79 -6.58
C SER A 175 3.49 -21.40 -7.70
N GLU A 176 4.10 -22.30 -8.46
CA GLU A 176 3.47 -23.00 -9.57
C GLU A 176 2.16 -23.70 -9.13
N GLY A 177 1.14 -23.64 -9.99
CA GLY A 177 -0.18 -24.22 -9.74
C GLY A 177 -1.12 -23.38 -8.87
N LEU A 178 -0.66 -22.29 -8.25
CA LEU A 178 -1.54 -21.40 -7.49
C LEU A 178 -2.30 -20.40 -8.39
N PRO A 179 -3.61 -20.19 -8.18
CA PRO A 179 -4.39 -19.22 -8.95
C PRO A 179 -3.87 -17.78 -8.78
N ALA A 180 -3.71 -17.02 -9.87
CA ALA A 180 -3.15 -15.66 -9.86
C ALA A 180 -4.22 -14.54 -9.81
N ASN A 181 -5.47 -14.88 -9.50
CA ASN A 181 -6.61 -13.95 -9.40
C ASN A 181 -6.60 -13.13 -8.10
N LEU A 182 -5.54 -12.35 -7.92
CA LEU A 182 -5.31 -11.54 -6.74
C LEU A 182 -5.90 -10.14 -6.89
N ASN A 183 -6.37 -9.56 -5.79
CA ASN A 183 -6.80 -8.17 -5.76
C ASN A 183 -5.64 -7.17 -5.76
N TYR A 184 -4.40 -7.63 -5.60
CA TYR A 184 -3.21 -6.81 -5.46
C TYR A 184 -2.17 -7.12 -6.52
N ALA A 185 -1.46 -6.07 -6.95
CA ALA A 185 -0.28 -6.18 -7.78
C ALA A 185 0.77 -5.16 -7.34
N ALA A 186 2.05 -5.56 -7.39
CA ALA A 186 3.15 -4.63 -7.31
C ALA A 186 3.61 -4.24 -8.73
N VAL A 187 3.93 -2.96 -8.90
CA VAL A 187 4.53 -2.39 -10.10
C VAL A 187 6.00 -2.15 -9.78
N GLU A 188 6.91 -2.94 -10.37
CA GLU A 188 8.34 -2.95 -10.04
C GLU A 188 9.17 -2.15 -11.06
N GLY A 189 10.46 -1.93 -10.78
CA GLY A 189 11.39 -1.28 -11.71
C GLY A 189 11.07 0.18 -11.97
N GLN A 190 10.67 0.91 -10.93
CA GLN A 190 10.20 2.29 -11.03
C GLN A 190 11.32 3.30 -10.84
N ASP A 191 11.45 4.24 -11.78
CA ASP A 191 12.39 5.35 -11.66
C ASP A 191 11.79 6.49 -10.82
N PHE A 192 12.66 7.20 -10.11
CA PHE A 192 12.31 8.38 -9.32
C PHE A 192 13.36 9.49 -9.49
N ASN A 193 12.89 10.67 -9.90
CA ASN A 193 13.65 11.91 -9.87
C ASN A 193 12.66 13.08 -9.73
N LEU A 194 12.60 13.65 -8.53
CA LEU A 194 11.62 14.69 -8.19
C LEU A 194 11.84 16.01 -8.93
N GLU A 195 13.10 16.35 -9.23
CA GLU A 195 13.49 17.56 -9.97
C GLU A 195 13.03 17.49 -11.43
N ARG A 196 13.07 16.30 -12.02
CA ARG A 196 12.64 16.03 -13.40
C ARG A 196 11.18 15.59 -13.50
N ASP A 197 10.45 15.62 -12.39
CA ASP A 197 9.07 15.13 -12.25
C ASP A 197 8.84 13.68 -12.70
N ILE A 198 9.88 12.87 -12.55
CA ILE A 198 9.85 11.43 -12.77
C ILE A 198 9.40 10.79 -11.46
N LEU A 199 8.17 10.30 -11.42
CA LEU A 199 7.60 9.57 -10.27
C LEU A 199 7.21 8.16 -10.70
N PRO A 200 7.36 7.15 -9.82
CA PRO A 200 6.81 5.83 -10.04
C PRO A 200 5.35 5.90 -10.47
N GLY A 201 4.93 4.97 -11.32
CA GLY A 201 3.57 4.93 -11.78
C GLY A 201 3.29 3.71 -12.64
N GLY A 202 2.02 3.46 -12.88
CA GLY A 202 1.62 2.34 -13.69
C GLY A 202 0.11 2.18 -13.75
N THR A 203 -0.28 1.16 -14.52
CA THR A 203 -1.66 0.76 -14.69
C THR A 203 -1.80 -0.70 -14.29
N VAL A 204 -2.85 -1.02 -13.53
CA VAL A 204 -3.27 -2.40 -13.28
C VAL A 204 -4.69 -2.57 -13.80
N THR A 205 -4.87 -3.54 -14.68
CA THR A 205 -6.15 -3.85 -15.31
C THR A 205 -6.65 -5.18 -14.78
N TYR A 206 -7.79 -5.15 -14.11
CA TYR A 206 -8.47 -6.32 -13.58
C TYR A 206 -9.61 -6.73 -14.50
N ARG A 207 -9.55 -7.95 -15.03
CA ARG A 207 -10.72 -8.59 -15.63
C ARG A 207 -11.56 -9.19 -14.51
N LEU A 208 -12.84 -8.85 -14.46
CA LEU A 208 -13.75 -9.28 -13.40
C LEU A 208 -14.97 -10.00 -13.96
N ARG A 209 -15.56 -10.89 -13.18
CA ARG A 209 -16.95 -11.33 -13.34
C ARG A 209 -17.84 -10.61 -12.35
N ALA A 210 -18.95 -10.06 -12.84
CA ALA A 210 -19.95 -9.41 -12.01
C ALA A 210 -20.63 -10.39 -11.05
N PRO A 211 -21.04 -9.93 -9.85
CA PRO A 211 -21.93 -10.69 -8.97
C PRO A 211 -23.17 -11.23 -9.70
N LEU A 212 -23.72 -12.35 -9.23
CA LEU A 212 -24.97 -12.91 -9.77
C LEU A 212 -26.22 -12.22 -9.21
N ALA A 213 -26.11 -11.61 -8.03
CA ALA A 213 -27.20 -10.86 -7.43
C ALA A 213 -27.22 -9.44 -8.04
N PRO A 214 -28.36 -8.99 -8.60
CA PRO A 214 -28.51 -7.60 -9.03
C PRO A 214 -28.40 -6.63 -7.85
N GLY A 215 -27.86 -5.44 -8.09
CA GLY A 215 -27.65 -4.45 -7.05
C GLY A 215 -26.66 -3.36 -7.44
N VAL A 216 -26.35 -2.48 -6.50
CA VAL A 216 -25.31 -1.46 -6.67
C VAL A 216 -24.12 -1.84 -5.80
N TYR A 217 -22.99 -2.08 -6.45
CA TYR A 217 -21.75 -2.49 -5.81
C TYR A 217 -20.76 -1.34 -5.81
N THR A 218 -20.07 -1.14 -4.70
CA THR A 218 -18.99 -0.16 -4.59
C THR A 218 -17.65 -0.80 -4.91
N MET A 219 -16.75 -0.03 -5.49
CA MET A 219 -15.34 -0.39 -5.66
C MET A 219 -14.46 0.84 -5.45
N SER A 220 -13.23 0.62 -5.01
CA SER A 220 -12.18 1.64 -4.95
C SER A 220 -10.83 0.99 -5.23
N ALA A 221 -9.84 1.79 -5.58
CA ALA A 221 -8.44 1.40 -5.57
C ALA A 221 -7.76 1.89 -4.29
N ALA A 222 -6.87 1.09 -3.72
CA ALA A 222 -5.91 1.51 -2.71
C ALA A 222 -4.50 1.51 -3.31
N PHE A 223 -3.78 2.61 -3.14
CA PHE A 223 -2.45 2.84 -3.66
C PHE A 223 -1.45 2.96 -2.50
N LEU A 224 -0.44 2.10 -2.54
CA LEU A 224 0.67 2.06 -1.60
C LEU A 224 1.94 2.61 -2.24
N TYR A 225 2.56 3.58 -1.57
CA TYR A 225 3.82 4.16 -2.00
C TYR A 225 4.66 4.67 -0.83
N GLY A 226 5.98 4.75 -1.01
CA GLY A 226 6.91 5.32 -0.03
C GLY A 226 7.24 6.79 -0.29
N THR A 227 7.73 7.49 0.73
CA THR A 227 8.19 8.88 0.58
C THR A 227 9.69 9.10 0.81
N GLU A 228 10.44 8.10 1.25
CA GLU A 228 11.88 8.25 1.58
C GLU A 228 12.73 7.03 1.21
N ASN A 229 14.02 7.23 0.99
CA ASN A 229 14.98 6.14 0.79
C ASN A 229 15.83 5.95 2.07
N THR A 230 16.42 4.77 2.28
CA THR A 230 17.17 4.47 3.53
C THR A 230 18.53 5.13 3.65
N ASP A 231 18.94 5.94 2.68
CA ASP A 231 20.21 6.63 2.70
C ASP A 231 20.33 7.63 3.87
N LYS A 232 19.22 8.04 4.49
CA LYS A 232 19.17 9.00 5.60
C LYS A 232 18.79 8.43 6.97
N ALA A 233 18.60 7.12 7.12
CA ALA A 233 18.17 6.49 8.38
C ALA A 233 19.17 5.43 8.85
N GLY A 234 19.86 5.67 9.96
CA GLY A 234 20.95 4.81 10.46
C GLY A 234 20.53 3.41 10.89
N PHE A 235 19.25 3.18 11.21
CA PHE A 235 18.72 1.89 11.66
C PHE A 235 17.21 1.77 11.37
N PHE A 236 16.78 1.67 10.11
CA PHE A 236 15.52 0.98 9.76
C PHE A 236 15.40 0.75 8.23
N GLN A 237 14.96 -0.45 7.83
CA GLN A 237 14.74 -0.82 6.45
C GLN A 237 13.45 -0.21 5.87
N ARG A 238 13.59 0.98 5.26
CA ARG A 238 12.76 1.64 4.22
C ARG A 238 11.32 2.06 4.63
N PRO A 239 10.85 3.19 4.08
CA PRO A 239 10.35 4.42 4.70
C PRO A 239 8.88 4.41 5.15
N SER A 240 8.46 5.54 5.70
CA SER A 240 7.06 5.88 5.87
C SER A 240 6.24 5.62 4.59
N GLY A 241 5.35 4.63 4.67
CA GLY A 241 4.42 4.31 3.60
C GLY A 241 3.22 5.24 3.61
N ARG A 242 2.53 5.32 2.48
CA ARG A 242 1.25 5.99 2.32
C ARG A 242 0.20 5.02 1.85
N ILE A 243 -1.02 5.26 2.31
CA ILE A 243 -2.22 4.69 1.72
C ILE A 243 -3.05 5.84 1.17
N LEU A 244 -3.22 5.85 -0.14
CA LEU A 244 -4.12 6.76 -0.85
C LEU A 244 -5.21 5.93 -1.51
N PHE A 245 -6.47 6.36 -1.39
CA PHE A 245 -7.57 5.74 -2.12
C PHE A 245 -7.98 6.61 -3.31
N SER A 246 -8.47 5.95 -4.38
CA SER A 246 -9.21 6.62 -5.45
C SER A 246 -10.57 7.12 -4.94
N GLU A 247 -11.38 7.68 -5.82
CA GLU A 247 -12.81 7.76 -5.53
C GLU A 247 -13.45 6.37 -5.35
N GLU A 248 -14.54 6.31 -4.58
CA GLU A 248 -15.44 5.16 -4.60
C GLU A 248 -16.34 5.27 -5.84
N ILE A 249 -16.27 4.27 -6.72
CA ILE A 249 -17.19 4.12 -7.85
C ILE A 249 -18.34 3.19 -7.48
N ARG A 250 -19.48 3.38 -8.16
CA ARG A 250 -20.68 2.55 -8.00
C ARG A 250 -21.01 1.90 -9.32
N VAL A 251 -21.00 0.56 -9.35
CA VAL A 251 -21.33 -0.23 -10.53
C VAL A 251 -22.66 -0.92 -10.30
N ARG A 252 -23.61 -0.71 -11.21
CA ARG A 252 -24.91 -1.37 -11.19
C ARG A 252 -24.82 -2.74 -11.84
N VAL A 253 -25.22 -3.77 -11.12
CA VAL A 253 -25.37 -5.13 -11.64
C VAL A 253 -26.85 -5.38 -11.93
N GLU A 254 -27.17 -5.72 -13.17
CA GLU A 254 -28.54 -5.91 -13.70
C GLU A 254 -28.82 -7.35 -14.12
#